data_AF-A0A2D5UXL9-F1
#
_entry.id   AF-A0A2D5UXL9-F1
#
_cell.length_a   1.000
_cell.length_b   1.000
_cell.length_c   1.000
_cell.angle_alpha   90.00
_cell.angle_beta   90.00
_cell.angle_gamma   90.00
#
_symmetry.space_group_name_H-M   'P 1'
#
loop_
_entity.id
_entity.type
_entity.pdbx_description
1 polymer ?
#
loop_
_entity_poly.entity_id
_entity_poly.type
_entity_poly.pdbx_seq_one_letter_code
_entity_poly.pdbx_strand_id
1 'polypeptide(L)'
;MSVRLRGTAGQSLGAFATQGLRLEVIGDANDYVGKGLSGGTIIVRPSAAAAFVAHENTIIGNTVLYGATSGKLFAAGQAGERLCVRNSGATAVVEGAGTNACEYMTGGRVVILGEVGDNFGAGMTGGMAFVYDPDGLFMDRVNPESLQVVRIGTSHWEAELKGLVEVHAEATDSALAARLLNEWDVEIGKFWQVVPTEIVPRLEMPLSDEEGAAADGGTPA
;
A
#
# COMPACT_ATOMS: atom_id res chain seq x y z
N MET A 1 -0.50 -22.74 7.33
CA MET A 1 -1.75 -22.82 8.12
C MET A 1 -2.64 -21.65 7.73
N SER A 2 -3.93 -21.89 7.47
CA SER A 2 -4.89 -20.83 7.14
C SER A 2 -6.08 -20.88 8.10
N VAL A 3 -6.49 -19.71 8.60
CA VAL A 3 -7.65 -19.54 9.48
C VAL A 3 -8.59 -18.54 8.83
N ARG A 4 -9.85 -18.93 8.69
CA ARG A 4 -10.91 -18.07 8.17
C ARG A 4 -11.85 -17.69 9.32
N LEU A 5 -12.09 -16.40 9.45
CA LEU A 5 -12.92 -15.78 10.49
C LEU A 5 -14.08 -15.06 9.81
N ARG A 6 -15.23 -15.01 10.48
CA ARG A 6 -16.40 -14.25 10.04
C ARG A 6 -16.84 -13.30 11.14
N GLY A 7 -17.23 -12.09 10.76
CA GLY A 7 -17.61 -11.02 11.68
C GLY A 7 -16.46 -10.05 11.92
N THR A 8 -16.49 -9.36 13.06
CA THR A 8 -15.53 -8.32 13.43
C THR A 8 -14.35 -8.91 14.20
N ALA A 9 -13.14 -8.67 13.71
CA ALA A 9 -11.95 -8.88 14.52
C ALA A 9 -11.76 -7.72 15.51
N GLY A 10 -11.48 -8.06 16.77
CA GLY A 10 -11.07 -7.09 17.77
C GLY A 10 -9.72 -6.43 17.43
N GLN A 11 -9.21 -5.63 18.36
CA GLN A 11 -7.91 -4.99 18.19
C GLN A 11 -6.77 -6.00 18.05
N SER A 12 -5.70 -5.60 17.34
CA SER A 12 -4.47 -6.38 17.19
C SER A 12 -4.63 -7.70 16.45
N LEU A 13 -5.55 -7.76 15.47
CA LEU A 13 -5.69 -8.91 14.57
C LEU A 13 -4.34 -9.26 13.94
N GLY A 14 -3.89 -10.50 14.15
CA GLY A 14 -2.65 -11.00 13.53
C GLY A 14 -1.38 -10.28 13.97
N ALA A 15 -1.38 -9.63 15.14
CA ALA A 15 -0.18 -9.01 15.68
C ALA A 15 0.95 -10.05 15.80
N PHE A 16 2.15 -9.68 15.34
CA PHE A 16 3.34 -10.53 15.32
C PHE A 16 3.19 -11.86 14.56
N ALA A 17 2.19 -11.98 13.68
CA ALA A 17 2.00 -13.19 12.89
C ALA A 17 3.22 -13.48 12.01
N THR A 18 3.72 -14.72 12.11
CA THR A 18 4.92 -15.17 11.42
C THR A 18 4.61 -15.87 10.10
N GLN A 19 5.66 -16.08 9.30
CA GLN A 19 5.56 -16.78 8.02
C GLN A 19 4.86 -18.15 8.16
N GLY A 20 3.94 -18.40 7.22
CA GLY A 20 3.14 -19.62 7.18
C GLY A 20 1.75 -19.49 7.82
N LEU A 21 1.47 -18.42 8.57
CA LEU A 21 0.12 -18.08 9.03
C LEU A 21 -0.60 -17.19 8.02
N ARG A 22 -1.79 -17.61 7.60
CA ARG A 22 -2.73 -16.82 6.78
C ARG A 22 -4.04 -16.62 7.53
N LEU A 23 -4.42 -15.38 7.80
CA LEU A 23 -5.69 -15.00 8.41
C LEU A 23 -6.57 -14.34 7.36
N GLU A 24 -7.78 -14.87 7.16
CA GLU A 24 -8.79 -14.27 6.29
C GLU A 24 -10.00 -13.88 7.14
N VAL A 25 -10.32 -12.59 7.19
CA VAL A 25 -11.49 -12.05 7.87
C VAL A 25 -12.52 -11.65 6.81
N ILE A 26 -13.67 -12.30 6.86
CA ILE A 26 -14.87 -11.92 6.11
C ILE A 26 -15.75 -11.08 7.03
N GLY A 27 -15.66 -9.76 6.88
CA GLY A 27 -16.18 -8.77 7.81
C GLY A 27 -15.24 -7.57 7.89
N ASP A 28 -14.91 -7.14 9.10
CA ASP A 28 -14.08 -5.96 9.38
C ASP A 28 -13.13 -6.22 10.56
N ALA A 29 -12.24 -5.28 10.81
CA ALA A 29 -11.32 -5.34 11.95
C ALA A 29 -11.10 -3.96 12.60
N ASN A 30 -10.88 -3.96 13.90
CA ASN A 30 -10.54 -2.75 14.66
C ASN A 30 -9.05 -2.38 14.49
N ASP A 31 -8.54 -1.51 15.36
CA ASP A 31 -7.17 -0.98 15.31
C ASP A 31 -6.08 -2.06 15.38
N TYR A 32 -4.88 -1.68 14.93
CA TYR A 32 -3.64 -2.45 15.07
C TYR A 32 -3.60 -3.77 14.28
N VAL A 33 -4.37 -3.90 13.20
CA VAL A 33 -4.27 -5.04 12.29
C VAL A 33 -2.81 -5.19 11.84
N GLY A 34 -2.24 -6.38 12.03
CA GLY A 34 -0.87 -6.68 11.67
C GLY A 34 0.18 -5.89 12.43
N LYS A 35 -0.10 -5.40 13.65
CA LYS A 35 0.92 -4.77 14.51
C LYS A 35 2.16 -5.67 14.61
N GLY A 36 3.32 -5.16 14.22
CA GLY A 36 4.57 -5.92 14.21
C GLY A 36 4.53 -7.19 13.34
N LEU A 37 3.79 -7.20 12.23
CA LEU A 37 3.73 -8.34 11.31
C LEU A 37 5.14 -8.82 10.93
N SER A 38 5.34 -10.15 10.93
CA SER A 38 6.66 -10.79 10.81
C SER A 38 6.65 -12.00 9.86
N GLY A 39 6.01 -11.83 8.70
CA GLY A 39 5.97 -12.80 7.60
C GLY A 39 4.59 -13.43 7.36
N GLY A 40 3.63 -13.22 8.27
CA GLY A 40 2.25 -13.67 8.12
C GLY A 40 1.52 -12.96 6.98
N THR A 41 0.38 -13.52 6.57
CA THR A 41 -0.55 -12.89 5.61
C THR A 41 -1.87 -12.62 6.29
N ILE A 42 -2.36 -11.38 6.21
CA ILE A 42 -3.67 -10.98 6.72
C ILE A 42 -4.50 -10.46 5.54
N ILE A 43 -5.73 -10.93 5.45
CA ILE A 43 -6.69 -10.54 4.43
C ILE A 43 -7.96 -10.12 5.14
N VAL A 44 -8.49 -8.95 4.79
CA VAL A 44 -9.75 -8.43 5.32
C VAL A 44 -10.61 -8.01 4.14
N ARG A 45 -11.83 -8.53 4.05
CA ARG A 45 -12.76 -8.20 2.97
C ARG A 45 -14.19 -8.23 3.47
N PRO A 46 -15.10 -7.43 2.89
CA PRO A 46 -16.49 -7.48 3.28
C PRO A 46 -17.11 -8.84 2.92
N SER A 47 -18.24 -9.14 3.54
CA SER A 47 -19.07 -10.26 3.09
C SER A 47 -19.55 -10.02 1.66
N ALA A 48 -19.65 -11.08 0.85
CA ALA A 48 -20.30 -11.00 -0.48
C ALA A 48 -21.77 -10.54 -0.42
N ALA A 49 -22.39 -10.59 0.77
CA ALA A 49 -23.74 -10.07 1.01
C ALA A 49 -23.76 -8.60 1.48
N ALA A 50 -22.61 -7.94 1.57
CA ALA A 50 -22.54 -6.53 1.94
C ALA A 50 -23.24 -5.67 0.87
N ALA A 51 -24.07 -4.72 1.32
CA ALA A 51 -24.85 -3.84 0.45
C ALA A 51 -24.18 -2.48 0.20
N PHE A 52 -22.92 -2.30 0.63
CA PHE A 52 -22.17 -1.06 0.51
C PHE A 52 -20.97 -1.23 -0.43
N VAL A 53 -20.45 -0.12 -0.93
CA VAL A 53 -19.27 -0.07 -1.80
C VAL A 53 -18.01 -0.14 -0.95
N ALA A 54 -17.22 -1.22 -1.09
CA ALA A 54 -16.09 -1.51 -0.20
C ALA A 54 -15.07 -0.37 -0.08
N HIS A 55 -14.63 0.20 -1.20
CA HIS A 55 -13.61 1.26 -1.24
C HIS A 55 -14.09 2.62 -0.69
N GLU A 56 -15.40 2.81 -0.49
CA GLU A 56 -15.98 4.01 0.13
C GLU A 56 -16.17 3.85 1.65
N ASN A 57 -15.81 2.69 2.22
CA ASN A 57 -16.10 2.34 3.61
C ASN A 57 -14.85 1.86 4.35
N THR A 58 -14.74 2.23 5.62
CA THR A 58 -13.68 1.74 6.51
C THR A 58 -13.87 0.26 6.80
N ILE A 59 -12.80 -0.52 6.64
CA ILE A 59 -12.80 -1.96 6.93
C ILE A 59 -11.75 -2.36 7.99
N ILE A 60 -10.70 -1.56 8.14
CA ILE A 60 -9.69 -1.74 9.18
C ILE A 60 -9.44 -0.41 9.90
N GLY A 61 -9.21 -0.49 11.22
CA GLY A 61 -9.03 0.68 12.08
C GLY A 61 -7.68 1.39 11.92
N ASN A 62 -7.22 1.99 13.00
CA ASN A 62 -6.02 2.85 13.03
C ASN A 62 -4.73 2.08 13.27
N THR A 63 -3.59 2.72 12.99
CA THR A 63 -2.24 2.24 13.36
C THR A 63 -1.96 0.81 12.87
N VAL A 64 -2.48 0.51 11.69
CA VAL A 64 -2.33 -0.77 11.00
C VAL A 64 -0.88 -0.95 10.56
N LEU A 65 -0.36 -2.18 10.67
CA LEU A 65 1.03 -2.54 10.36
C LEU A 65 2.10 -1.74 11.13
N TYR A 66 1.76 -1.27 12.32
CA TYR A 66 2.71 -0.55 13.16
C TYR A 66 4.03 -1.31 13.33
N GLY A 67 5.11 -0.75 12.79
CA GLY A 67 6.47 -1.29 12.95
C GLY A 67 6.83 -2.50 12.07
N ALA A 68 6.02 -2.87 11.08
CA ALA A 68 6.08 -4.24 10.54
C ALA A 68 7.31 -4.55 9.67
N THR A 69 7.98 -5.68 9.95
CA THR A 69 9.27 -6.11 9.37
C THR A 69 9.16 -7.43 8.60
N SER A 70 7.96 -7.78 8.13
CA SER A 70 7.63 -8.36 6.81
C SER A 70 6.30 -9.10 6.89
N GLY A 71 5.81 -9.64 5.77
CA GLY A 71 4.47 -10.20 5.64
C GLY A 71 3.60 -9.35 4.73
N LYS A 72 2.34 -9.76 4.57
CA LYS A 72 1.42 -9.17 3.61
C LYS A 72 0.07 -8.83 4.25
N LEU A 73 -0.48 -7.67 3.91
CA LEU A 73 -1.83 -7.25 4.26
C LEU A 73 -2.60 -6.88 2.99
N PHE A 74 -3.80 -7.43 2.82
CA PHE A 74 -4.72 -7.05 1.75
C PHE A 74 -6.07 -6.72 2.36
N ALA A 75 -6.55 -5.48 2.20
CA ALA A 75 -7.82 -5.05 2.77
C ALA A 75 -8.73 -4.41 1.71
N ALA A 76 -9.87 -5.04 1.41
CA ALA A 76 -10.85 -4.50 0.47
C ALA A 76 -11.73 -3.45 1.16
N GLY A 77 -11.16 -2.27 1.34
CA GLY A 77 -11.80 -1.10 1.94
C GLY A 77 -10.77 -0.14 2.51
N GLN A 78 -11.25 0.93 3.15
CA GLN A 78 -10.39 1.98 3.68
C GLN A 78 -9.78 1.59 5.03
N ALA A 79 -8.54 2.00 5.25
CA ALA A 79 -7.90 2.00 6.55
C ALA A 79 -8.16 3.32 7.28
N GLY A 80 -8.14 3.29 8.61
CA GLY A 80 -8.15 4.49 9.44
C GLY A 80 -6.84 5.29 9.38
N GLU A 81 -6.59 6.07 10.42
CA GLU A 81 -5.40 6.91 10.56
C GLU A 81 -4.13 6.08 10.75
N ARG A 82 -2.98 6.65 10.34
CA ARG A 82 -1.64 6.09 10.59
C ARG A 82 -1.46 4.68 10.03
N LEU A 83 -2.06 4.40 8.89
CA LEU A 83 -1.78 3.19 8.12
C LEU A 83 -0.26 3.07 7.86
N CYS A 84 0.32 1.91 8.14
CA CYS A 84 1.74 1.62 7.91
C CYS A 84 2.71 2.54 8.66
N VAL A 85 2.30 3.11 9.80
CA VAL A 85 3.21 3.90 10.64
C VAL A 85 4.42 3.06 11.06
N ARG A 86 5.63 3.56 10.82
CA ARG A 86 6.88 2.84 11.07
C ARG A 86 7.01 1.49 10.37
N ASN A 87 6.26 1.24 9.28
CA ASN A 87 6.45 0.04 8.46
C ASN A 87 7.90 -0.04 7.99
N SER A 88 8.51 -1.22 8.15
CA SER A 88 9.94 -1.46 7.95
C SER A 88 10.18 -2.72 7.10
N GLY A 89 9.17 -3.17 6.33
CA GLY A 89 9.32 -4.31 5.43
C GLY A 89 8.03 -5.01 5.00
N ALA A 90 6.86 -4.71 5.58
CA ALA A 90 5.61 -5.34 5.16
C ALA A 90 5.10 -4.79 3.82
N THR A 91 4.37 -5.63 3.10
CA THR A 91 3.62 -5.26 1.90
C THR A 91 2.15 -5.07 2.24
N ALA A 92 1.54 -3.98 1.80
CA ALA A 92 0.12 -3.70 2.04
C ALA A 92 -0.58 -3.25 0.76
N VAL A 93 -1.81 -3.70 0.54
CA VAL A 93 -2.74 -3.12 -0.43
C VAL A 93 -4.07 -2.83 0.27
N VAL A 94 -4.52 -1.58 0.20
CA VAL A 94 -5.78 -1.10 0.77
C VAL A 94 -6.52 -0.21 -0.24
N GLU A 95 -7.78 0.14 0.01
CA GLU A 95 -8.62 0.91 -0.93
C GLU A 95 -8.88 2.36 -0.49
N GLY A 96 -8.09 2.83 0.47
CA GLY A 96 -8.09 4.19 0.99
C GLY A 96 -7.40 4.23 2.35
N ALA A 97 -7.04 5.41 2.81
CA ALA A 97 -6.41 5.58 4.12
C ALA A 97 -6.78 6.92 4.76
N GLY A 98 -6.79 6.96 6.09
CA GLY A 98 -6.91 8.21 6.83
C GLY A 98 -5.65 9.07 6.78
N THR A 99 -5.57 10.03 7.70
CA THR A 99 -4.42 10.93 7.88
C THR A 99 -3.16 10.19 8.30
N ASN A 100 -1.99 10.79 8.05
CA ASN A 100 -0.68 10.28 8.48
C ASN A 100 -0.36 8.86 7.95
N ALA A 101 -0.92 8.46 6.80
CA ALA A 101 -0.54 7.20 6.18
C ALA A 101 0.97 7.21 5.82
N CYS A 102 1.64 6.06 6.03
CA CYS A 102 3.07 5.85 5.82
C CYS A 102 4.00 6.73 6.69
N GLU A 103 3.50 7.32 7.77
CA GLU A 103 4.31 8.13 8.69
C GLU A 103 5.48 7.31 9.26
N TYR A 104 6.70 7.86 9.22
CA TYR A 104 7.94 7.20 9.68
C TYR A 104 8.24 5.85 9.04
N MET A 105 7.67 5.53 7.87
CA MET A 105 7.96 4.29 7.16
C MET A 105 9.44 4.26 6.71
N THR A 106 10.11 3.13 6.95
CA THR A 106 11.53 2.91 6.66
C THR A 106 11.78 1.75 5.68
N GLY A 107 10.73 1.03 5.29
CA GLY A 107 10.81 -0.08 4.35
C GLY A 107 9.45 -0.72 4.07
N GLY A 108 9.39 -1.54 3.02
CA GLY A 108 8.17 -2.21 2.57
C GLY A 108 7.55 -1.56 1.34
N ARG A 109 6.40 -2.10 0.91
CA ARG A 109 5.61 -1.65 -0.25
C ARG A 109 4.19 -1.37 0.20
N VAL A 110 3.64 -0.21 -0.14
CA VAL A 110 2.25 0.14 0.23
C VAL A 110 1.51 0.62 -1.00
N VAL A 111 0.41 -0.04 -1.35
CA VAL A 111 -0.48 0.37 -2.44
C VAL A 111 -1.80 0.84 -1.82
N ILE A 112 -2.25 2.03 -2.21
CA ILE A 112 -3.52 2.61 -1.78
C ILE A 112 -4.34 2.89 -3.02
N LEU A 113 -5.42 2.13 -3.20
CA LEU A 113 -6.32 2.21 -4.34
C LEU A 113 -7.43 3.26 -4.13
N GLY A 114 -7.08 4.44 -3.63
CA GLY A 114 -8.07 5.47 -3.37
C GLY A 114 -7.53 6.65 -2.56
N GLU A 115 -8.48 7.42 -2.04
CA GLU A 115 -8.24 8.64 -1.28
C GLU A 115 -7.42 8.36 0.00
N VAL A 116 -6.47 9.26 0.27
CA VAL A 116 -5.66 9.30 1.50
C VAL A 116 -5.94 10.57 2.28
N GLY A 117 -5.80 10.58 3.61
CA GLY A 117 -5.86 11.81 4.39
C GLY A 117 -4.57 12.63 4.36
N ASP A 118 -4.60 13.76 5.06
CA ASP A 118 -3.49 14.72 5.15
C ASP A 118 -2.20 14.14 5.75
N ASN A 119 -1.09 14.80 5.44
CA ASN A 119 0.25 14.54 5.98
C ASN A 119 0.76 13.12 5.63
N PHE A 120 0.46 12.65 4.42
CA PHE A 120 0.96 11.38 3.91
C PHE A 120 2.50 11.38 3.87
N GLY A 121 3.10 10.29 4.35
CA GLY A 121 4.52 10.01 4.25
C GLY A 121 5.42 10.91 5.10
N ALA A 122 4.87 11.65 6.08
CA ALA A 122 5.68 12.47 6.97
C ALA A 122 6.75 11.65 7.70
N GLY A 123 8.01 12.08 7.60
CA GLY A 123 9.16 11.37 8.18
C GLY A 123 9.44 10.00 7.55
N MET A 124 8.86 9.68 6.39
CA MET A 124 9.17 8.46 5.65
C MET A 124 10.60 8.55 5.09
N THR A 125 11.44 7.59 5.48
CA THR A 125 12.87 7.54 5.12
C THR A 125 13.25 6.26 4.36
N GLY A 126 12.32 5.32 4.19
CA GLY A 126 12.54 4.18 3.30
C GLY A 126 11.26 3.49 2.81
N GLY A 127 11.42 2.59 1.85
CA GLY A 127 10.33 1.89 1.18
C GLY A 127 9.70 2.69 0.04
N MET A 128 8.60 2.17 -0.49
CA MET A 128 7.90 2.75 -1.64
C MET A 128 6.39 2.65 -1.46
N ALA A 129 5.67 3.69 -1.85
CA ALA A 129 4.22 3.67 -1.90
C ALA A 129 3.70 4.02 -3.29
N PHE A 130 2.53 3.46 -3.62
CA PHE A 130 1.78 3.74 -4.82
C PHE A 130 0.38 4.20 -4.44
N VAL A 131 -0.05 5.36 -4.91
CA VAL A 131 -1.34 5.96 -4.54
C VAL A 131 -2.14 6.22 -5.80
N TYR A 132 -3.31 5.59 -5.91
CA TYR A 132 -4.27 5.84 -6.99
C TYR A 132 -5.06 7.12 -6.69
N ASP A 133 -4.92 8.12 -7.55
CA ASP A 133 -5.47 9.47 -7.36
C ASP A 133 -6.31 9.88 -8.57
N PRO A 134 -7.56 9.37 -8.69
CA PRO A 134 -8.41 9.66 -9.83
C PRO A 134 -8.88 11.12 -9.89
N ASP A 135 -8.95 11.79 -8.74
CA ASP A 135 -9.50 13.14 -8.59
C ASP A 135 -8.41 14.22 -8.52
N GLY A 136 -7.13 13.83 -8.52
CA GLY A 136 -6.00 14.77 -8.51
C GLY A 136 -5.79 15.49 -7.17
N LEU A 137 -6.19 14.88 -6.06
CA LEU A 137 -6.17 15.48 -4.73
C LEU A 137 -4.92 15.10 -3.92
N PHE A 138 -4.14 14.11 -4.36
CA PHE A 138 -3.04 13.56 -3.56
C PHE A 138 -1.92 14.57 -3.27
N MET A 139 -1.61 15.44 -4.24
CA MET A 139 -0.53 16.42 -4.11
C MET A 139 -0.76 17.45 -3.00
N ASP A 140 -2.02 17.70 -2.61
CA ASP A 140 -2.35 18.60 -1.50
C ASP A 140 -2.24 17.90 -0.12
N ARG A 141 -2.11 16.57 -0.11
CA ARG A 141 -2.17 15.74 1.10
C ARG A 141 -0.83 15.12 1.47
N VAL A 142 0.10 15.09 0.52
CA VAL A 142 1.46 14.61 0.73
C VAL A 142 2.29 15.61 1.54
N ASN A 143 3.12 15.12 2.45
CA ASN A 143 4.16 15.93 3.07
C ASN A 143 5.40 15.95 2.16
N PRO A 144 5.72 17.09 1.51
CA PRO A 144 6.75 17.12 0.46
C PRO A 144 8.19 17.19 1.01
N GLU A 145 8.40 17.27 2.32
CA GLU A 145 9.71 17.61 2.90
C GLU A 145 10.84 16.64 2.48
N SER A 146 10.56 15.34 2.45
CA SER A 146 11.58 14.30 2.19
C SER A 146 11.16 13.28 1.13
N LEU A 147 10.18 13.62 0.29
CA LEU A 147 9.57 12.69 -0.67
C LEU A 147 9.75 13.16 -2.11
N GLN A 148 10.10 12.21 -2.98
CA GLN A 148 9.93 12.27 -4.42
C GLN A 148 8.56 11.67 -4.76
N VAL A 149 7.72 12.47 -5.40
CA VAL A 149 6.38 12.08 -5.85
C VAL A 149 6.33 12.21 -7.36
N VAL A 150 6.31 11.08 -8.05
CA VAL A 150 6.40 11.02 -9.52
C VAL A 150 5.31 10.13 -10.10
N ARG A 151 5.06 10.22 -11.39
CA ARG A 151 4.26 9.22 -12.10
C ARG A 151 5.07 7.95 -12.29
N ILE A 152 4.40 6.83 -12.54
CA ILE A 152 5.06 5.55 -12.82
C ILE A 152 5.83 5.67 -14.14
N GLY A 153 7.16 5.75 -14.04
CA GLY A 153 8.02 6.10 -15.17
C GLY A 153 8.77 4.95 -15.82
N THR A 154 8.74 3.74 -15.24
CA THR A 154 9.43 2.57 -15.80
C THR A 154 8.52 1.34 -15.80
N SER A 155 8.71 0.46 -16.79
CA SER A 155 7.98 -0.81 -16.91
C SER A 155 8.20 -1.75 -15.71
N HIS A 156 9.33 -1.63 -15.01
CA HIS A 156 9.61 -2.40 -13.82
C HIS A 156 8.65 -2.04 -12.67
N TRP A 157 8.52 -0.75 -12.35
CA TRP A 157 7.63 -0.29 -11.28
C TRP A 157 6.16 -0.48 -11.64
N GLU A 158 5.81 -0.32 -12.92
CA GLU A 158 4.48 -0.68 -13.41
C GLU A 158 4.16 -2.15 -13.16
N ALA A 159 5.06 -3.06 -13.51
CA ALA A 159 4.87 -4.50 -13.30
C ALA A 159 4.77 -4.87 -11.82
N GLU A 160 5.59 -4.26 -10.94
CA GLU A 160 5.50 -4.47 -9.49
C GLU A 160 4.14 -4.01 -8.95
N LEU A 161 3.73 -2.79 -9.30
CA LEU A 161 2.44 -2.25 -8.89
C LEU A 161 1.28 -3.13 -9.40
N LYS A 162 1.26 -3.47 -10.69
CA LYS A 162 0.23 -4.33 -11.28
C LYS A 162 0.14 -5.67 -10.56
N GLY A 163 1.28 -6.32 -10.31
CA GLY A 163 1.33 -7.59 -9.58
C GLY A 163 0.77 -7.49 -8.16
N LEU A 164 0.99 -6.38 -7.45
CA LEU A 164 0.40 -6.15 -6.13
C LEU A 164 -1.12 -6.00 -6.20
N VAL A 165 -1.64 -5.29 -7.21
CA VAL A 165 -3.09 -5.14 -7.44
C VAL A 165 -3.74 -6.46 -7.85
N GLU A 166 -3.08 -7.28 -8.68
CA GLU A 166 -3.54 -8.62 -9.06
C GLU A 166 -3.66 -9.55 -7.83
N VAL A 167 -2.64 -9.58 -6.98
CA VAL A 167 -2.68 -10.37 -5.74
C VAL A 167 -3.78 -9.86 -4.80
N HIS A 168 -3.98 -8.54 -4.72
CA HIS A 168 -5.07 -7.96 -3.92
C HIS A 168 -6.43 -8.38 -4.46
N ALA A 169 -6.66 -8.30 -5.77
CA ALA A 169 -7.90 -8.73 -6.41
C ALA A 169 -8.20 -10.22 -6.15
N GLU A 170 -7.20 -11.09 -6.32
CA GLU A 170 -7.33 -12.54 -6.05
C GLU A 170 -7.57 -12.82 -4.56
N ALA A 171 -6.88 -12.12 -3.67
CA ALA A 171 -7.00 -12.36 -2.23
C ALA A 171 -8.31 -11.86 -1.63
N THR A 172 -8.89 -10.79 -2.19
CA THR A 172 -9.99 -10.05 -1.56
C THR A 172 -11.31 -10.08 -2.33
N ASP A 173 -11.32 -10.59 -3.57
CA ASP A 173 -12.43 -10.44 -4.51
C ASP A 173 -12.84 -8.96 -4.73
N SER A 174 -11.86 -8.03 -4.65
CA SER A 174 -12.13 -6.59 -4.76
C SER A 174 -12.65 -6.19 -6.14
N ALA A 175 -13.85 -5.61 -6.15
CA ALA A 175 -14.45 -5.04 -7.35
C ALA A 175 -13.65 -3.85 -7.91
N LEU A 176 -13.07 -3.02 -7.03
CA LEU A 176 -12.27 -1.88 -7.45
C LEU A 176 -10.97 -2.35 -8.11
N ALA A 177 -10.25 -3.27 -7.48
CA ALA A 177 -9.00 -3.80 -8.03
C ALA A 177 -9.25 -4.49 -9.39
N ALA A 178 -10.31 -5.29 -9.50
CA ALA A 178 -10.71 -5.90 -10.76
C ALA A 178 -11.00 -4.86 -11.85
N ARG A 179 -11.69 -3.76 -11.51
CA ARG A 179 -11.96 -2.65 -12.45
C ARG A 179 -10.66 -1.99 -12.92
N LEU A 180 -9.76 -1.67 -12.00
CA LEU A 180 -8.47 -1.05 -12.31
C LEU A 180 -7.63 -1.94 -13.24
N LEU A 181 -7.62 -3.26 -12.99
CA LEU A 181 -6.90 -4.21 -13.84
C LEU A 181 -7.49 -4.34 -15.25
N ASN A 182 -8.81 -4.23 -15.39
CA ASN A 182 -9.48 -4.26 -16.69
C ASN A 182 -9.20 -3.00 -17.53
N GLU A 183 -8.98 -1.85 -16.89
CA GLU A 183 -8.73 -0.56 -17.54
C GLU A 183 -7.28 -0.08 -17.32
N TRP A 184 -6.35 -1.02 -17.09
CA TRP A 184 -5.01 -0.74 -16.58
C TRP A 184 -4.25 0.33 -17.36
N ASP A 185 -4.26 0.24 -18.69
CA ASP A 185 -3.53 1.15 -19.58
C ASP A 185 -3.96 2.62 -19.43
N VAL A 186 -5.20 2.84 -18.98
CA VAL A 186 -5.74 4.18 -18.69
C VAL A 186 -5.50 4.54 -17.23
N GLU A 187 -5.75 3.61 -16.32
CA GLU A 187 -5.74 3.86 -14.89
C GLU A 187 -4.34 4.05 -14.31
N ILE A 188 -3.32 3.44 -14.93
CA ILE A 188 -1.92 3.57 -14.49
C ILE A 188 -1.45 5.04 -14.46
N GLY A 189 -1.93 5.86 -15.40
CA GLY A 189 -1.60 7.29 -15.45
C GLY A 189 -2.11 8.10 -14.26
N LYS A 190 -3.01 7.53 -13.46
CA LYS A 190 -3.58 8.16 -12.25
C LYS A 190 -2.87 7.73 -10.97
N PHE A 191 -1.89 6.84 -11.05
CA PHE A 191 -1.06 6.49 -9.89
C PHE A 191 0.07 7.49 -9.67
N TRP A 192 0.38 7.72 -8.41
CA TRP A 192 1.59 8.36 -7.94
C TRP A 192 2.52 7.32 -7.33
N GLN A 193 3.79 7.36 -7.69
CA GLN A 193 4.88 6.67 -7.03
C GLN A 193 5.51 7.61 -6.02
N VAL A 194 5.60 7.16 -4.77
CA VAL A 194 6.13 7.95 -3.67
C VAL A 194 7.31 7.24 -3.04
N VAL A 195 8.46 7.91 -3.03
CA VAL A 195 9.72 7.37 -2.55
C VAL A 195 10.49 8.44 -1.77
N PRO A 196 11.13 8.11 -0.65
CA PRO A 196 11.99 9.05 0.05
C PRO A 196 13.18 9.46 -0.81
N THR A 197 13.44 10.77 -0.88
CA THR A 197 14.50 11.34 -1.72
C THR A 197 15.86 10.70 -1.45
N GLU A 198 16.15 10.38 -0.17
CA GLU A 198 17.43 9.80 0.26
C GLU A 198 17.69 8.38 -0.27
N ILE A 199 16.65 7.62 -0.62
CA ILE A 199 16.80 6.25 -1.11
C ILE A 199 16.79 6.14 -2.63
N VAL A 200 16.42 7.20 -3.36
CA VAL A 200 16.35 7.19 -4.83
C VAL A 200 17.66 6.70 -5.48
N PRO A 201 18.86 7.17 -5.07
CA PRO A 201 20.11 6.67 -5.63
C PRO A 201 20.43 5.20 -5.31
N ARG A 202 19.68 4.59 -4.40
CA ARG A 202 19.87 3.20 -3.93
C ARG A 202 18.77 2.27 -4.43
N LEU A 203 17.82 2.75 -5.25
CA LEU A 203 16.80 1.90 -5.84
C LEU A 203 17.43 0.93 -6.84
N GLU A 204 16.86 -0.27 -6.92
CA GLU A 204 17.31 -1.30 -7.86
C GLU A 204 17.08 -0.88 -9.32
N MET A 205 16.04 -0.09 -9.55
CA MET A 205 15.68 0.49 -10.84
C MET A 205 15.44 2.00 -10.69
N PRO A 206 15.80 2.82 -11.69
CA PRO A 206 15.51 4.26 -11.66
C PRO A 206 14.00 4.51 -11.65
N LEU A 207 13.59 5.71 -11.22
CA LEU A 207 12.17 6.10 -11.21
C LEU A 207 11.65 6.45 -12.60
N SER A 208 12.55 6.86 -13.49
CA SER A 208 12.28 7.16 -14.89
C SER A 208 13.35 6.58 -15.81
N ASP A 209 12.96 6.27 -17.06
CA ASP A 209 13.91 5.79 -18.07
C ASP A 209 14.98 6.83 -18.44
N GLU A 210 14.67 8.13 -18.27
CA GLU A 210 15.61 9.23 -18.54
C GLU A 210 16.75 9.31 -17.50
N GLU A 211 16.48 8.99 -16.23
CA GLU A 211 17.50 8.96 -15.16
C GLU A 211 18.50 7.80 -15.33
N GLY A 212 18.06 6.68 -15.92
CA GLY A 212 18.94 5.56 -16.26
C GLY A 212 19.94 5.89 -17.37
N ALA A 213 19.54 6.72 -18.33
CA ALA A 213 20.40 7.12 -19.46
C ALA A 213 21.53 8.08 -19.06
N ALA A 214 21.33 8.89 -18.00
CA ALA A 214 22.34 9.83 -17.51
C ALA A 214 23.51 9.14 -16.79
N ALA A 215 23.33 7.90 -16.31
CA ALA A 215 24.36 7.13 -15.61
C ALA A 215 25.33 6.40 -16.56
N ASP A 216 24.97 6.22 -17.83
CA ASP A 216 25.76 5.49 -18.84
C ASP A 216 26.61 6.41 -19.75
N GLY A 217 26.60 7.72 -19.48
CA GLY A 217 27.40 8.74 -20.18
C GLY A 217 28.87 8.77 -19.76
N GLY A 218 29.56 7.62 -19.87
CA GLY A 218 31.00 7.52 -19.66
C GLY A 218 31.78 8.51 -20.53
N THR A 219 32.67 9.27 -19.88
CA THR A 219 33.53 10.29 -20.49
C THR A 219 34.33 9.70 -21.67
N PRO A 220 34.19 10.23 -22.90
CA PRO A 220 35.15 9.90 -23.95
C PRO A 220 36.47 10.65 -23.68
N ALA A 221 37.57 9.90 -23.79
CA ALA A 221 38.94 10.36 -23.63
C ALA A 221 39.36 11.40 -24.69
#